data_AF-A0A8H5H7T1-F1
#
_entry.id   AF-A0A8H5H7T1-F1
#
_cell.length_a   1.000
_cell.length_b   1.000
_cell.length_c   1.000
_cell.angle_alpha   90.00
_cell.angle_beta   90.00
_cell.angle_gamma   90.00
#
_symmetry.space_group_name_H-M   'P 1'
#
loop_
_entity.id
_entity.type
_entity.pdbx_description
1 polymer ?
#
loop_
_entity_poly.entity_id
_entity_poly.type
_entity_poly.pdbx_seq_one_letter_code
_entity_poly.pdbx_strand_id
1 'polypeptide(L)'
;MYHKQTSSIDRTSSSLRSLSSTSLWPLSSVISVRDEAFKAAVDDLKTGPTPLQRLVETATTLIDTIAAHEEENTFNYNGSKLQLHAVLWAMLYHAESCGGQGGKRYTASAISLCDIHDDPDSEKTFLMLRDLVTTWVSHLLFIFHTTASHSHSAQRNMTPSGLATPTREDTASLMDRGVMSKNRDGDFRGQLLLRDGYRCAVTGVVDINHPKKHQEREAFTLEGCHIIRRAIAVYNSEGGKDVYNSAVTTFDILRNFASLSSEAVQELENNIDDPSNGILLTSHAHSGFDRFAWCLQETETQDRYKVKVYDISHGIGQAAWADSKFVEFKDHSEKFQDDKGRKRGREISLPNPRYLRIHAAIAGILHMSGAGIFFDELLKRFGDGKGGSAVRSWEEFDREVETANLRKELSVLAV
;
A
#
# COMPACT_ATOMS: atom_id res chain seq x y z
N MET A 1 -19.01 46.74 48.94
CA MET A 1 -17.84 45.86 49.15
C MET A 1 -18.36 44.43 49.03
N TYR A 2 -18.16 43.66 47.97
CA TYR A 2 -16.92 43.39 47.23
C TYR A 2 -17.19 43.09 45.74
N HIS A 3 -16.14 43.24 44.94
CA HIS A 3 -16.07 43.24 43.49
C HIS A 3 -16.41 41.92 42.77
N LYS A 4 -16.91 42.08 41.53
CA LYS A 4 -16.90 41.10 40.42
C LYS A 4 -15.48 40.60 40.13
N GLN A 5 -15.36 39.31 39.78
CA GLN A 5 -14.28 38.84 38.92
C GLN A 5 -14.77 37.72 37.98
N THR A 6 -14.83 38.06 36.71
CA THR A 6 -14.90 37.17 35.55
C THR A 6 -13.46 36.81 35.14
N SER A 7 -13.15 35.52 34.96
CA SER A 7 -11.91 35.06 34.32
C SER A 7 -12.25 33.87 33.41
N SER A 8 -12.33 34.09 32.10
CA SER A 8 -11.25 33.92 31.11
C SER A 8 -11.13 32.46 30.64
N ILE A 9 -11.99 32.13 29.67
CA ILE A 9 -11.83 31.05 28.70
C ILE A 9 -10.94 31.63 27.61
N ASP A 10 -9.62 31.43 27.67
CA ASP A 10 -8.71 31.94 26.61
C ASP A 10 -7.30 31.32 26.59
N ARG A 11 -7.10 30.12 27.17
CA ARG A 11 -5.73 29.55 27.31
C ARG A 11 -5.44 28.27 26.54
N THR A 12 -6.37 27.75 25.73
CA THR A 12 -6.17 26.50 24.97
C THR A 12 -5.77 26.69 23.51
N SER A 13 -5.79 27.92 22.97
CA SER A 13 -5.48 28.22 21.55
C SER A 13 -4.02 28.67 21.31
N SER A 14 -3.20 28.84 22.35
CA SER A 14 -1.87 29.45 22.23
C SER A 14 -0.72 28.48 21.87
N SER A 15 -0.89 27.17 22.01
CA SER A 15 0.21 26.20 21.83
C SER A 15 0.30 25.57 20.42
N LEU A 16 -0.69 25.78 19.55
CA LEU A 16 -0.61 25.47 18.11
C LEU A 16 0.02 26.63 17.31
N ARG A 17 -0.16 27.88 17.76
CA ARG A 17 0.42 29.10 17.17
C ARG A 17 1.95 29.12 17.10
N SER A 18 2.63 28.21 17.78
CA SER A 18 4.09 28.13 17.85
C SER A 18 4.71 27.22 16.78
N LEU A 19 3.92 26.43 16.03
CA LEU A 19 4.45 25.57 14.98
C LEU A 19 4.69 26.32 13.65
N SER A 20 4.13 27.52 13.48
CA SER A 20 4.32 28.38 12.30
C SER A 20 5.25 29.59 12.52
N SER A 21 5.90 29.72 13.68
CA SER A 21 6.74 30.91 13.97
C SER A 21 8.17 30.85 13.44
N THR A 22 8.55 29.82 12.68
CA THR A 22 9.71 29.90 11.79
C THR A 22 9.24 30.40 10.43
N SER A 23 9.49 31.68 10.17
CA SER A 23 9.25 32.35 8.89
C SER A 23 10.10 31.71 7.78
N LEU A 24 9.67 30.57 7.25
CA LEU A 24 10.43 29.80 6.27
C LEU A 24 9.72 29.64 4.92
N TRP A 25 8.64 30.36 4.59
CA TRP A 25 7.95 30.11 3.32
C TRP A 25 7.82 31.37 2.44
N PRO A 26 8.41 31.37 1.22
CA PRO A 26 8.15 32.41 0.23
C PRO A 26 6.70 32.33 -0.26
N LEU A 27 6.08 33.49 -0.41
CA LEU A 27 4.63 33.68 -0.54
C LEU A 27 4.04 33.38 -1.95
N SER A 28 4.71 32.63 -2.84
CA SER A 28 4.35 32.71 -4.29
C SER A 28 4.23 31.42 -5.12
N SER A 29 4.28 30.22 -4.54
CA SER A 29 3.99 29.00 -5.30
C SER A 29 3.19 28.03 -4.44
N VAL A 30 2.08 27.50 -4.96
CA VAL A 30 1.39 26.35 -4.37
C VAL A 30 2.43 25.24 -4.29
N ILE A 31 2.86 24.93 -3.08
CA ILE A 31 3.79 23.83 -2.81
C ILE A 31 3.03 22.56 -3.17
N SER A 32 3.61 21.65 -3.95
CA SER A 32 3.06 20.32 -4.21
C SER A 32 3.48 19.38 -3.09
N VAL A 33 2.70 18.33 -2.77
CA VAL A 33 3.18 17.28 -1.85
C VAL A 33 4.38 16.52 -2.42
N ARG A 34 4.63 16.71 -3.72
CA ARG A 34 5.77 16.20 -4.46
C ARG A 34 7.03 17.08 -4.30
N ASP A 35 6.94 18.26 -3.68
CA ASP A 35 8.09 19.16 -3.49
C ASP A 35 9.01 18.73 -2.35
N GLU A 36 10.33 18.77 -2.56
CA GLU A 36 11.32 18.35 -1.54
C GLU A 36 11.14 19.04 -0.19
N ALA A 37 10.66 20.29 -0.20
CA ALA A 37 10.34 21.03 1.02
C ALA A 37 9.18 20.40 1.82
N PHE A 38 8.10 19.99 1.15
CA PHE A 38 6.99 19.29 1.82
C PHE A 38 7.48 18.00 2.45
N LYS A 39 8.31 17.27 1.72
CA LYS A 39 8.77 15.94 2.12
C LYS A 39 9.77 16.01 3.29
N ALA A 40 10.67 17.00 3.28
CA ALA A 40 11.52 17.32 4.43
C ALA A 40 10.68 17.72 5.65
N ALA A 41 9.62 18.51 5.47
CA ALA A 41 8.71 18.86 6.56
C ALA A 41 7.98 17.63 7.13
N VAL A 42 7.60 16.65 6.29
CA VAL A 42 7.05 15.38 6.76
C VAL A 42 8.05 14.64 7.64
N ASP A 43 9.31 14.56 7.24
CA ASP A 43 10.37 13.91 8.01
C ASP A 43 10.65 14.63 9.33
N ASP A 44 10.68 15.96 9.33
CA ASP A 44 10.84 16.79 10.53
C ASP A 44 9.68 16.55 11.50
N LEU A 45 8.43 16.53 11.01
CA LEU A 45 7.26 16.32 11.86
C LEU A 45 7.19 14.87 12.36
N LYS A 46 7.58 13.91 11.52
CA LYS A 46 7.66 12.47 11.83
C LYS A 46 8.75 12.16 12.85
N THR A 47 9.83 12.92 12.92
CA THR A 47 10.93 12.72 13.88
C THR A 47 10.89 13.69 15.06
N GLY A 48 10.12 14.77 14.94
CA GLY A 48 10.00 15.84 15.91
C GLY A 48 9.27 15.44 17.21
N PRO A 49 9.10 16.39 18.14
CA PRO A 49 8.56 16.12 19.48
C PRO A 49 7.02 16.08 19.55
N THR A 50 6.30 16.45 18.48
CA THR A 50 4.83 16.57 18.50
C THR A 50 4.15 15.24 18.83
N PRO A 51 3.35 15.12 19.90
CA PRO A 51 2.73 13.85 20.28
C PRO A 51 1.91 13.25 19.14
N LEU A 52 2.01 11.92 18.93
CA LEU A 52 1.27 11.25 17.85
C LEU A 52 -0.23 11.51 17.93
N GLN A 53 -0.80 11.50 19.13
CA GLN A 53 -2.22 11.78 19.34
C GLN A 53 -2.64 13.12 18.73
N ARG A 54 -1.82 14.17 18.91
CA ARG A 54 -2.10 15.50 18.37
C ARG A 54 -2.05 15.51 16.84
N LEU A 55 -1.10 14.79 16.23
CA LEU A 55 -1.03 14.64 14.77
C LEU A 55 -2.27 13.91 14.24
N VAL A 56 -2.72 12.87 14.93
CA VAL A 56 -3.92 12.10 14.55
C VAL A 56 -5.19 12.96 14.68
N GLU A 57 -5.29 13.76 15.74
CA GLU A 57 -6.41 14.70 15.94
C GLU A 57 -6.46 15.76 14.84
N THR A 58 -5.31 16.37 14.49
CA THR A 58 -5.21 17.33 13.37
C THR A 58 -5.57 16.67 12.04
N ALA A 59 -4.98 15.51 11.74
CA ALA A 59 -5.29 14.77 10.51
C ALA A 59 -6.78 14.40 10.40
N THR A 60 -7.39 13.95 11.51
CA THR A 60 -8.81 13.62 11.57
C THR A 60 -9.68 14.84 11.29
N THR A 61 -9.34 15.99 11.90
CA THR A 61 -10.06 17.26 11.67
C THR A 61 -10.04 17.63 10.19
N LEU A 62 -8.88 17.56 9.53
CA LEU A 62 -8.76 17.86 8.09
C LEU A 62 -9.56 16.89 7.22
N ILE A 63 -9.60 15.60 7.59
CA ILE A 63 -10.40 14.60 6.89
C ILE A 63 -11.90 14.90 7.02
N ASP A 64 -12.37 15.25 8.22
CA ASP A 64 -13.76 15.60 8.47
C ASP A 64 -14.14 16.91 7.74
N THR A 65 -13.22 17.89 7.72
CA THR A 65 -13.37 19.13 6.97
C THR A 65 -13.54 18.85 5.48
N ILE A 66 -12.61 18.15 4.81
CA ILE A 66 -12.78 17.86 3.38
C ILE A 66 -14.02 16.99 3.12
N ALA A 67 -14.38 16.07 4.02
CA ALA A 67 -15.60 15.26 3.88
C ALA A 67 -16.89 16.10 3.80
N ALA A 68 -16.93 17.27 4.45
CA ALA A 68 -18.07 18.19 4.42
C ALA A 68 -18.20 18.97 3.09
N HIS A 69 -17.19 18.92 2.22
CA HIS A 69 -17.09 19.69 0.98
C HIS A 69 -17.18 18.78 -0.26
N GLU A 70 -18.40 18.53 -0.77
CA GLU A 70 -18.66 17.49 -1.78
C GLU A 70 -17.86 17.64 -3.09
N GLU A 71 -17.74 18.87 -3.61
CA GLU A 71 -17.04 19.17 -4.87
C GLU A 71 -15.52 18.99 -4.73
N GLU A 72 -14.99 19.31 -3.56
CA GLU A 72 -13.58 19.20 -3.24
C GLU A 72 -13.19 17.76 -2.92
N ASN A 73 -14.07 17.04 -2.24
CA ASN A 73 -13.89 15.68 -1.77
C ASN A 73 -14.04 14.61 -2.87
N THR A 74 -14.59 14.94 -4.03
CA THR A 74 -14.81 13.94 -5.07
C THR A 74 -13.76 14.04 -6.19
N PHE A 75 -13.00 12.96 -6.37
CA PHE A 75 -12.29 12.72 -7.63
C PHE A 75 -13.23 12.00 -8.59
N ASN A 76 -13.50 12.60 -9.75
CA ASN A 76 -14.36 12.02 -10.78
C ASN A 76 -13.54 11.82 -12.05
N TYR A 77 -13.50 10.59 -12.54
CA TYR A 77 -12.83 10.24 -13.78
C TYR A 77 -13.73 9.34 -14.62
N ASN A 78 -14.13 9.84 -15.78
CA ASN A 78 -15.03 9.16 -16.72
C ASN A 78 -16.29 8.56 -16.07
N GLY A 79 -16.84 9.22 -15.05
CA GLY A 79 -18.05 8.79 -14.35
C GLY A 79 -17.83 7.72 -13.26
N SER A 80 -16.58 7.29 -13.02
CA SER A 80 -16.20 6.62 -11.78
C SER A 80 -15.77 7.68 -10.76
N LYS A 81 -16.22 7.50 -9.51
CA LYS A 81 -15.99 8.46 -8.43
C LYS A 81 -15.16 7.82 -7.33
N LEU A 82 -14.24 8.59 -6.77
CA LEU A 82 -13.46 8.23 -5.60
C LEU A 82 -13.55 9.38 -4.58
N GLN A 83 -13.87 9.03 -3.34
CA GLN A 83 -13.99 9.99 -2.24
C GLN A 83 -12.62 10.18 -1.59
N LEU A 84 -12.09 11.40 -1.60
CA LEU A 84 -10.75 11.72 -1.11
C LEU A 84 -10.65 11.48 0.40
N HIS A 85 -11.64 11.94 1.18
CA HIS A 85 -11.68 11.72 2.63
C HIS A 85 -11.65 10.22 2.98
N ALA A 86 -12.30 9.37 2.18
CA ALA A 86 -12.35 7.93 2.41
C ALA A 86 -10.98 7.27 2.21
N VAL A 87 -10.19 7.75 1.24
CA VAL A 87 -8.80 7.31 1.06
C VAL A 87 -7.92 7.77 2.21
N LEU A 88 -8.00 9.06 2.60
CA LEU A 88 -7.23 9.60 3.72
C LEU A 88 -7.51 8.84 5.02
N TRP A 89 -8.78 8.63 5.32
CA TRP A 89 -9.23 7.88 6.49
C TRP A 89 -8.73 6.45 6.47
N ALA A 90 -8.88 5.76 5.34
CA ALA A 90 -8.45 4.37 5.22
C ALA A 90 -6.92 4.22 5.36
N MET A 91 -6.15 5.13 4.77
CA MET A 91 -4.70 5.19 4.95
C MET A 91 -4.35 5.41 6.42
N LEU A 92 -4.94 6.40 7.10
CA LEU A 92 -4.68 6.69 8.51
C LEU A 92 -5.08 5.52 9.43
N TYR A 93 -6.23 4.89 9.17
CA TYR A 93 -6.76 3.77 9.93
C TYR A 93 -5.87 2.53 9.84
N HIS A 94 -5.41 2.19 8.63
CA HIS A 94 -4.59 0.98 8.41
C HIS A 94 -3.09 1.17 8.66
N ALA A 95 -2.61 2.40 8.77
CA ALA A 95 -1.19 2.72 8.99
C ALA A 95 -0.61 2.01 10.22
N GLU A 96 -1.36 1.95 11.32
CA GLU A 96 -0.91 1.29 12.55
C GLU A 96 -0.79 -0.22 12.40
N SER A 97 -1.78 -0.85 11.75
CA SER A 97 -1.72 -2.29 11.47
C SER A 97 -0.61 -2.67 10.48
N CYS A 98 -0.16 -1.71 9.67
CA CYS A 98 0.92 -1.90 8.70
C CYS A 98 2.30 -1.67 9.34
N GLY A 99 2.60 -0.41 9.71
CA GLY A 99 3.90 0.05 10.20
C GLY A 99 3.94 0.40 11.68
N GLY A 100 2.92 0.03 12.45
CA GLY A 100 2.82 0.39 13.87
C GLY A 100 2.71 1.90 14.08
N GLN A 101 3.22 2.36 15.21
CA GLN A 101 3.20 3.78 15.58
C GLN A 101 3.99 4.65 14.59
N GLY A 102 5.06 4.12 13.99
CA GLY A 102 5.85 4.84 12.97
C GLY A 102 5.04 5.11 11.70
N GLY A 103 4.33 4.10 11.20
CA GLY A 103 3.48 4.21 10.01
C GLY A 103 2.34 5.19 10.26
N LYS A 104 1.65 5.05 11.40
CA LYS A 104 0.59 5.97 11.83
C LYS A 104 1.10 7.40 11.95
N ARG A 105 2.30 7.60 12.47
CA ARG A 105 2.93 8.92 12.60
C ARG A 105 3.23 9.53 11.24
N TYR A 106 3.83 8.78 10.32
CA TYR A 106 4.05 9.25 8.96
C TYR A 106 2.75 9.71 8.29
N THR A 107 1.71 8.85 8.32
CA THR A 107 0.44 9.16 7.67
C THR A 107 -0.22 10.38 8.30
N ALA A 108 -0.27 10.47 9.64
CA ALA A 108 -0.83 11.62 10.33
C ALA A 108 -0.04 12.92 10.06
N SER A 109 1.30 12.85 10.03
CA SER A 109 2.16 13.99 9.68
C SER A 109 1.90 14.48 8.26
N ALA A 110 1.84 13.58 7.29
CA ALA A 110 1.61 13.93 5.88
C ALA A 110 0.26 14.64 5.69
N ILE A 111 -0.81 14.17 6.35
CA ILE A 111 -2.13 14.82 6.30
C ILE A 111 -2.10 16.17 7.02
N SER A 112 -1.51 16.21 8.22
CA SER A 112 -1.47 17.44 9.04
C SER A 112 -0.74 18.58 8.35
N LEU A 113 0.31 18.29 7.56
CA LEU A 113 1.06 19.29 6.81
C LEU A 113 0.31 19.87 5.60
N CYS A 114 -0.82 19.27 5.21
CA CYS A 114 -1.68 19.87 4.21
C CYS A 114 -2.47 21.08 4.74
N ASP A 115 -2.50 21.31 6.06
CA ASP A 115 -3.11 22.51 6.66
C ASP A 115 -2.26 23.75 6.39
N ILE A 116 -2.58 24.45 5.29
CA ILE A 116 -1.84 25.63 4.87
C ILE A 116 -2.34 26.86 5.63
N HIS A 117 -1.43 27.52 6.34
CA HIS A 117 -1.70 28.73 7.14
C HIS A 117 -2.65 28.54 8.33
N ASP A 118 -2.77 27.32 8.87
CA ASP A 118 -3.72 26.98 9.94
C ASP A 118 -5.18 27.31 9.52
N ASP A 119 -5.49 27.09 8.24
CA ASP A 119 -6.80 27.34 7.62
C ASP A 119 -7.30 26.05 6.95
N PRO A 120 -7.98 25.17 7.72
CA PRO A 120 -8.40 23.85 7.26
C PRO A 120 -9.46 23.91 6.15
N ASP A 121 -10.22 25.01 6.07
CA ASP A 121 -11.28 25.24 5.08
C ASP A 121 -10.76 25.98 3.83
N SER A 122 -9.45 26.27 3.77
CA SER A 122 -8.89 26.99 2.62
C SER A 122 -8.83 26.11 1.38
N GLU A 123 -9.03 26.74 0.22
CA GLU A 123 -8.87 26.07 -1.07
C GLU A 123 -7.46 25.48 -1.25
N LYS A 124 -6.43 26.14 -0.70
CA LYS A 124 -5.05 25.63 -0.73
C LYS A 124 -4.90 24.35 0.07
N THR A 125 -5.53 24.26 1.25
CA THR A 125 -5.57 23.03 2.06
C THR A 125 -6.25 21.91 1.27
N PHE A 126 -7.37 22.19 0.59
CA PHE A 126 -8.04 21.19 -0.25
C PHE A 126 -7.21 20.73 -1.46
N LEU A 127 -6.50 21.66 -2.12
CA LEU A 127 -5.56 21.30 -3.19
C LEU A 127 -4.44 20.39 -2.67
N MET A 128 -3.92 20.68 -1.47
CA MET A 128 -2.87 19.87 -0.86
C MET A 128 -3.33 18.47 -0.47
N LEU A 129 -4.49 18.37 0.17
CA LEU A 129 -5.10 17.08 0.50
C LEU A 129 -5.39 16.27 -0.78
N ARG A 130 -5.85 16.92 -1.85
CA ARG A 130 -6.08 16.25 -3.14
C ARG A 130 -4.77 15.74 -3.75
N ASP A 131 -3.70 16.53 -3.72
CA ASP A 131 -2.40 16.11 -4.26
C ASP A 131 -1.82 14.94 -3.44
N LEU A 132 -2.00 14.95 -2.12
CA LEU A 132 -1.62 13.83 -1.24
C LEU A 132 -2.38 12.54 -1.59
N VAL A 133 -3.72 12.61 -1.66
CA VAL A 133 -4.56 11.46 -2.01
C VAL A 133 -4.21 10.95 -3.40
N THR A 134 -4.07 11.85 -4.36
CA THR A 134 -3.66 11.50 -5.72
C THR A 134 -2.38 10.69 -5.69
N THR A 135 -1.36 11.17 -4.98
CA THR A 135 -0.07 10.52 -4.88
C THR A 135 -0.18 9.12 -4.28
N TRP A 136 -0.94 8.93 -3.20
CA TRP A 136 -1.17 7.60 -2.63
C TRP A 136 -1.99 6.69 -3.56
N VAL A 137 -3.01 7.21 -4.23
CA VAL A 137 -3.84 6.43 -5.16
C VAL A 137 -3.01 5.99 -6.36
N SER A 138 -2.26 6.90 -7.00
CA SER A 138 -1.51 6.64 -8.23
C SER A 138 -0.22 5.84 -7.99
N HIS A 139 0.54 6.15 -6.93
CA HIS A 139 1.86 5.57 -6.69
C HIS A 139 1.89 4.46 -5.64
N LEU A 140 0.80 4.20 -4.91
CA LEU A 140 0.73 3.05 -4.00
C LEU A 140 -0.42 2.13 -4.37
N LEU A 141 -1.66 2.61 -4.25
CA LEU A 141 -2.84 1.74 -4.33
C LEU A 141 -3.05 1.18 -5.74
N PHE A 142 -2.86 1.98 -6.79
CA PHE A 142 -2.99 1.53 -8.18
C PHE A 142 -1.91 0.50 -8.55
N ILE A 143 -0.67 0.69 -8.09
CA ILE A 143 0.45 -0.24 -8.36
C ILE A 143 0.17 -1.60 -7.71
N PHE A 144 -0.27 -1.59 -6.46
CA PHE A 144 -0.71 -2.81 -5.79
C PHE A 144 -2.00 -3.36 -6.40
N HIS A 145 -2.93 -2.58 -6.92
CA HIS A 145 -4.17 -3.13 -7.46
C HIS A 145 -3.98 -3.74 -8.87
N THR A 146 -3.39 -3.00 -9.82
CA THR A 146 -3.33 -3.42 -11.24
C THR A 146 -2.46 -4.62 -11.52
N THR A 147 -1.42 -4.82 -10.70
CA THR A 147 -0.55 -6.00 -10.77
C THR A 147 -1.27 -7.30 -10.34
N ALA A 148 -2.49 -7.21 -9.79
CA ALA A 148 -3.35 -8.34 -9.46
C ALA A 148 -4.17 -8.87 -10.62
N SER A 149 -4.53 -7.97 -11.54
CA SER A 149 -5.54 -8.24 -12.56
C SER A 149 -4.91 -8.61 -13.92
N HIS A 150 -3.60 -8.40 -14.11
CA HIS A 150 -2.93 -8.60 -15.39
C HIS A 150 -1.65 -9.43 -15.24
N SER A 151 -1.68 -10.68 -15.71
CA SER A 151 -0.48 -11.51 -15.86
C SER A 151 0.46 -10.88 -16.91
N HIS A 152 1.57 -10.29 -16.44
CA HIS A 152 2.82 -9.96 -17.15
C HIS A 152 2.80 -9.24 -18.52
N SER A 153 1.67 -8.80 -19.08
CA SER A 153 1.60 -8.40 -20.50
C SER A 153 1.08 -6.98 -20.79
N ALA A 154 0.58 -6.23 -19.80
CA ALA A 154 -0.13 -4.97 -20.05
C ALA A 154 0.70 -3.68 -19.83
N GLN A 155 1.94 -3.75 -19.36
CA GLN A 155 2.78 -2.54 -19.23
C GLN A 155 3.41 -2.16 -20.57
N ARG A 156 2.89 -1.08 -21.18
CA ARG A 156 3.59 -0.32 -22.23
C ARG A 156 4.13 0.97 -21.62
N ASN A 157 5.44 1.13 -21.73
CA ASN A 157 6.28 2.21 -21.19
C ASN A 157 6.04 3.58 -21.84
N MET A 158 6.15 4.68 -21.06
CA MET A 158 7.00 5.89 -21.26
C MET A 158 6.45 7.18 -20.56
N THR A 159 7.41 8.06 -20.19
CA THR A 159 7.41 9.46 -19.68
C THR A 159 7.30 9.72 -18.15
N PRO A 160 8.20 10.52 -17.51
CA PRO A 160 8.38 10.65 -16.05
C PRO A 160 7.57 11.77 -15.41
N SER A 161 7.22 11.55 -14.14
CA SER A 161 7.15 12.61 -13.12
C SER A 161 8.49 12.63 -12.34
N GLY A 162 9.03 13.83 -12.08
CA GLY A 162 10.41 14.05 -11.62
C GLY A 162 10.62 14.08 -10.10
N LEU A 163 9.68 13.59 -9.29
CA LEU A 163 9.52 14.09 -7.92
C LEU A 163 9.27 12.97 -6.88
N ALA A 164 10.30 12.52 -6.15
CA ALA A 164 10.19 11.70 -4.93
C ALA A 164 11.20 12.14 -3.84
N THR A 165 10.86 11.88 -2.57
CA THR A 165 11.22 12.42 -1.22
C THR A 165 12.71 12.59 -0.82
N PRO A 166 13.11 13.08 0.38
CA PRO A 166 14.51 13.29 0.76
C PRO A 166 15.23 11.97 1.00
N THR A 167 14.48 10.92 1.38
CA THR A 167 14.92 9.54 1.34
C THR A 167 14.95 8.97 -0.07
N ARG A 168 14.63 9.74 -1.12
CA ARG A 168 14.83 9.31 -2.51
C ARG A 168 16.28 9.02 -2.74
N GLU A 169 17.25 9.82 -2.28
CA GLU A 169 18.66 9.50 -2.52
C GLU A 169 19.08 8.20 -1.81
N ASP A 170 18.59 7.99 -0.59
CA ASP A 170 18.79 6.74 0.14
C ASP A 170 18.07 5.55 -0.52
N THR A 171 16.82 5.73 -0.94
CA THR A 171 15.98 4.68 -1.53
C THR A 171 16.43 4.40 -2.96
N ALA A 172 16.72 5.42 -3.75
CA ALA A 172 17.36 5.38 -5.07
C ALA A 172 18.72 4.69 -4.99
N SER A 173 19.58 5.00 -4.01
CA SER A 173 20.87 4.33 -3.86
C SER A 173 20.75 2.86 -3.41
N LEU A 174 19.71 2.51 -2.65
CA LEU A 174 19.34 1.11 -2.41
C LEU A 174 18.84 0.44 -3.70
N MET A 175 18.12 1.18 -4.53
CA MET A 175 17.47 0.74 -5.78
C MET A 175 18.37 0.77 -7.03
N ASP A 176 19.54 1.41 -6.97
CA ASP A 176 20.48 1.58 -8.10
C ASP A 176 21.13 0.25 -8.53
N ARG A 177 21.06 -0.75 -7.64
CA ARG A 177 21.45 -2.14 -7.89
C ARG A 177 20.26 -2.97 -8.37
N GLY A 178 19.42 -2.38 -9.23
CA GLY A 178 18.21 -3.00 -9.75
C GLY A 178 18.38 -4.49 -10.02
N VAL A 179 17.33 -5.26 -9.71
CA VAL A 179 17.35 -6.72 -9.70
C VAL A 179 17.86 -7.26 -11.05
N MET A 180 19.16 -7.50 -11.12
CA MET A 180 19.72 -8.52 -11.99
C MET A 180 18.97 -9.77 -11.56
N SER A 181 18.08 -10.26 -12.42
CA SER A 181 17.41 -11.54 -12.28
C SER A 181 18.47 -12.63 -12.11
N LYS A 182 19.05 -12.74 -10.91
CA LYS A 182 19.84 -13.88 -10.49
C LYS A 182 18.85 -15.02 -10.58
N ASN A 183 19.10 -15.86 -11.59
CA ASN A 183 18.39 -17.08 -11.95
C ASN A 183 17.24 -17.39 -11.00
N ARG A 184 16.00 -17.39 -11.52
CA ARG A 184 14.83 -18.00 -10.87
C ARG A 184 15.34 -19.18 -10.05
N ASP A 185 15.35 -19.07 -8.73
CA ASP A 185 15.67 -20.24 -7.91
C ASP A 185 14.61 -21.26 -8.30
N GLY A 186 15.02 -22.30 -9.03
CA GLY A 186 14.12 -23.21 -9.74
C GLY A 186 13.20 -24.01 -8.82
N ASP A 187 13.21 -23.71 -7.52
CA ASP A 187 12.58 -24.45 -6.45
C ASP A 187 11.65 -23.61 -5.55
N PHE A 188 11.32 -22.32 -5.83
CA PHE A 188 10.39 -21.54 -4.96
C PHE A 188 9.11 -22.31 -4.63
N ARG A 189 8.40 -22.79 -5.67
CA ARG A 189 7.19 -23.60 -5.49
C ARG A 189 7.50 -24.94 -4.79
N GLY A 190 8.62 -25.59 -5.09
CA GLY A 190 8.98 -26.87 -4.48
C GLY A 190 9.30 -26.75 -3.00
N GLN A 191 9.95 -25.65 -2.59
CA GLN A 191 10.17 -25.30 -1.19
C GLN A 191 8.85 -25.05 -0.47
N LEU A 192 7.91 -24.31 -1.08
CA LEU A 192 6.58 -24.11 -0.51
C LEU A 192 5.79 -25.41 -0.36
N LEU A 193 5.86 -26.32 -1.35
CA LEU A 193 5.25 -27.65 -1.25
C LEU A 193 5.78 -28.42 -0.04
N LEU A 194 7.10 -28.44 0.16
CA LEU A 194 7.72 -29.14 1.28
C LEU A 194 7.35 -28.48 2.61
N ARG A 195 7.44 -27.15 2.68
CA ARG A 195 7.11 -26.37 3.88
C ARG A 195 5.66 -26.56 4.30
N ASP A 196 4.72 -26.43 3.37
CA ASP A 196 3.29 -26.43 3.66
C ASP A 196 2.70 -27.85 3.64
N GLY A 197 3.53 -28.89 3.56
CA GLY A 197 3.08 -30.27 3.59
C GLY A 197 2.24 -30.67 2.37
N TYR A 198 2.50 -30.04 1.23
CA TYR A 198 1.75 -30.17 -0.02
C TYR A 198 0.27 -29.80 0.14
N ARG A 199 -0.08 -28.91 1.09
CA ARG A 199 -1.45 -28.46 1.33
C ARG A 199 -1.62 -26.97 1.08
N CYS A 200 -2.74 -26.61 0.47
CA CYS A 200 -3.15 -25.21 0.38
C CYS A 200 -3.28 -24.64 1.79
N ALA A 201 -2.59 -23.53 2.06
CA ALA A 201 -2.56 -22.90 3.37
C ALA A 201 -3.95 -22.54 3.90
N VAL A 202 -4.88 -22.22 2.99
CA VAL A 202 -6.24 -21.82 3.35
C VAL A 202 -7.22 -22.99 3.26
N THR A 203 -7.24 -23.75 2.18
CA THR A 203 -8.30 -24.75 1.96
C THR A 203 -7.94 -26.14 2.48
N GLY A 204 -6.67 -26.41 2.78
CA GLY A 204 -6.18 -27.73 3.21
C GLY A 204 -6.13 -28.80 2.11
N VAL A 205 -6.62 -28.45 0.90
CA VAL A 205 -6.57 -29.28 -0.31
C VAL A 205 -5.14 -29.68 -0.64
N VAL A 206 -4.96 -30.92 -1.08
CA VAL A 206 -3.63 -31.51 -1.34
C VAL A 206 -3.18 -31.31 -2.78
N ASP A 207 -1.87 -31.10 -2.97
CA ASP A 207 -1.23 -31.04 -4.28
C ASP A 207 -1.21 -32.41 -4.99
N ILE A 208 -1.42 -32.42 -6.30
CA ILE A 208 -1.34 -33.65 -7.13
C ILE A 208 0.03 -34.37 -7.04
N ASN A 209 1.09 -33.69 -6.61
CA ASN A 209 2.43 -34.25 -6.46
C ASN A 209 2.74 -34.72 -5.02
N HIS A 210 1.77 -34.76 -4.12
CA HIS A 210 1.97 -35.26 -2.77
C HIS A 210 2.57 -36.69 -2.79
N PRO A 211 3.69 -36.99 -2.10
CA PRO A 211 4.39 -38.28 -2.22
C PRO A 211 3.56 -39.51 -1.85
N LYS A 212 2.54 -39.34 -1.00
CA LYS A 212 1.59 -40.40 -0.58
C LYS A 212 0.24 -40.35 -1.31
N LYS A 213 0.25 -40.32 -2.66
CA LYS A 213 -0.96 -40.12 -3.49
C LYS A 213 -2.14 -41.05 -3.21
N HIS A 214 -1.89 -42.26 -2.69
CA HIS A 214 -2.91 -43.30 -2.51
C HIS A 214 -3.88 -43.08 -1.32
N GLN A 215 -3.69 -42.04 -0.51
CA GLN A 215 -4.48 -41.81 0.72
C GLN A 215 -5.45 -40.62 0.63
N GLU A 216 -5.41 -39.83 -0.45
CA GLU A 216 -6.18 -38.59 -0.60
C GLU A 216 -7.23 -38.75 -1.71
N ARG A 217 -8.49 -38.41 -1.44
CA ARG A 217 -9.61 -38.64 -2.39
C ARG A 217 -9.71 -37.58 -3.49
N GLU A 218 -9.19 -36.38 -3.26
CA GLU A 218 -9.18 -35.27 -4.23
C GLU A 218 -7.87 -34.46 -4.09
N ALA A 219 -7.12 -34.32 -5.18
CA ALA A 219 -5.88 -33.55 -5.24
C ALA A 219 -5.90 -32.60 -6.44
N PHE A 220 -5.35 -31.40 -6.26
CA PHE A 220 -5.37 -30.32 -7.26
C PHE A 220 -3.97 -29.75 -7.44
N THR A 221 -3.69 -29.11 -8.58
CA THR A 221 -2.42 -28.38 -8.72
C THR A 221 -2.45 -27.15 -7.82
N LEU A 222 -1.48 -27.06 -6.90
CA LEU A 222 -1.27 -25.88 -6.06
C LEU A 222 -0.19 -24.97 -6.66
N GLU A 223 -0.32 -23.68 -6.37
CA GLU A 223 0.49 -22.59 -6.90
C GLU A 223 1.25 -21.91 -5.75
N GLY A 224 2.52 -21.57 -6.00
CA GLY A 224 3.27 -20.68 -5.11
C GLY A 224 2.87 -19.24 -5.39
N CYS A 225 2.16 -18.63 -4.44
CA CYS A 225 1.72 -17.25 -4.50
C CYS A 225 2.70 -16.35 -3.74
N HIS A 226 3.20 -15.30 -4.39
CA HIS A 226 4.01 -14.29 -3.72
C HIS A 226 3.14 -13.36 -2.87
N ILE A 227 3.59 -13.02 -1.67
CA ILE A 227 2.88 -12.09 -0.78
C ILE A 227 3.04 -10.66 -1.28
N ILE A 228 4.28 -10.23 -1.45
CA ILE A 228 4.64 -9.01 -2.19
C ILE A 228 5.05 -9.43 -3.58
N ARG A 229 4.29 -9.02 -4.58
CA ARG A 229 4.54 -9.41 -5.97
C ARG A 229 5.86 -8.87 -6.47
N ARG A 230 6.54 -9.68 -7.29
CA ARG A 230 7.76 -9.28 -8.00
C ARG A 230 7.59 -8.00 -8.84
N ALA A 231 6.42 -7.79 -9.43
CA ALA A 231 6.13 -6.59 -10.21
C ALA A 231 6.22 -5.27 -9.40
N ILE A 232 6.12 -5.34 -8.08
CA ILE A 232 6.31 -4.20 -7.18
C ILE A 232 7.79 -4.00 -6.88
N ALA A 233 8.58 -5.09 -6.84
CA ALA A 233 9.97 -5.08 -6.39
C ALA A 233 11.04 -5.09 -7.49
N VAL A 234 10.67 -5.47 -8.72
CA VAL A 234 11.59 -5.59 -9.86
C VAL A 234 11.20 -4.56 -10.91
N TYR A 235 12.04 -3.55 -11.05
CA TYR A 235 11.96 -2.52 -12.09
C TYR A 235 13.27 -2.53 -12.87
N ASN A 236 13.17 -2.28 -14.18
CA ASN A 236 14.34 -2.22 -15.03
C ASN A 236 14.97 -0.81 -14.95
N SER A 237 16.18 -0.70 -14.39
CA SER A 237 16.94 0.55 -14.37
C SER A 237 17.33 1.02 -15.78
N GLU A 238 17.33 0.13 -16.77
CA GLU A 238 17.55 0.46 -18.19
C GLU A 238 16.30 1.01 -18.89
N GLY A 239 15.13 0.99 -18.21
CA GLY A 239 13.84 1.44 -18.75
C GLY A 239 13.68 2.96 -18.91
N GLY A 240 14.74 3.73 -18.68
CA GLY A 240 14.74 5.19 -18.64
C GLY A 240 14.49 5.75 -17.23
N LYS A 241 14.78 7.05 -17.04
CA LYS A 241 14.70 7.78 -15.75
C LYS A 241 13.30 7.73 -15.10
N ASP A 242 12.29 7.42 -15.90
CA ASP A 242 10.88 7.61 -15.59
C ASP A 242 10.27 6.45 -14.83
N VAL A 243 10.56 5.24 -15.29
CA VAL A 243 10.20 3.98 -14.62
C VAL A 243 10.89 3.90 -13.26
N TYR A 244 12.12 4.40 -13.20
CA TYR A 244 12.91 4.49 -11.97
C TYR A 244 12.26 5.42 -10.95
N ASN A 245 11.88 6.65 -11.32
CA ASN A 245 11.30 7.61 -10.37
C ASN A 245 9.98 7.14 -9.76
N SER A 246 9.08 6.54 -10.53
CA SER A 246 7.79 6.05 -10.03
C SER A 246 7.91 4.86 -9.09
N ALA A 247 8.80 3.92 -9.42
CA ALA A 247 9.15 2.83 -8.52
C ALA A 247 9.71 3.38 -7.21
N VAL A 248 10.58 4.39 -7.27
CA VAL A 248 11.14 5.02 -6.06
C VAL A 248 10.06 5.72 -5.23
N THR A 249 9.11 6.44 -5.83
CA THR A 249 7.97 7.03 -5.11
C THR A 249 7.13 5.96 -4.42
N THR A 250 6.81 4.87 -5.13
CA THR A 250 6.06 3.73 -4.59
C THR A 250 6.75 3.16 -3.36
N PHE A 251 8.06 2.89 -3.50
CA PHE A 251 8.88 2.33 -2.43
C PHE A 251 9.04 3.26 -1.25
N ASP A 252 9.12 4.56 -1.48
CA ASP A 252 9.26 5.52 -0.41
C ASP A 252 7.97 5.68 0.41
N ILE A 253 6.81 5.75 -0.25
CA ILE A 253 5.51 5.74 0.42
C ILE A 253 5.40 4.43 1.23
N LEU A 254 5.71 3.28 0.61
CA LEU A 254 5.64 1.98 1.27
C LEU A 254 6.59 1.91 2.47
N ARG A 255 7.83 2.37 2.33
CA ARG A 255 8.84 2.39 3.39
C ARG A 255 8.34 3.18 4.60
N ASN A 256 7.79 4.36 4.37
CA ASN A 256 7.30 5.20 5.47
C ASN A 256 6.00 4.65 6.07
N PHE A 257 5.03 4.26 5.23
CA PHE A 257 3.74 3.71 5.64
C PHE A 257 3.86 2.40 6.42
N ALA A 258 4.73 1.50 5.97
CA ALA A 258 5.01 0.23 6.62
C ALA A 258 6.17 0.29 7.64
N SER A 259 6.76 1.48 7.85
CA SER A 259 7.93 1.69 8.73
C SER A 259 9.07 0.70 8.47
N LEU A 260 9.44 0.56 7.21
CA LEU A 260 10.55 -0.28 6.78
C LEU A 260 11.89 0.43 7.03
N SER A 261 12.83 -0.26 7.68
CA SER A 261 14.22 0.19 7.70
C SER A 261 14.87 0.02 6.33
N SER A 262 16.01 0.66 6.10
CA SER A 262 16.77 0.52 4.86
C SER A 262 17.16 -0.94 4.61
N GLU A 263 17.49 -1.67 5.67
CA GLU A 263 17.80 -3.10 5.63
C GLU A 263 16.57 -3.92 5.22
N ALA A 264 15.39 -3.61 5.76
CA ALA A 264 14.15 -4.30 5.41
C ALA A 264 13.75 -4.12 3.93
N VAL A 265 14.06 -2.96 3.35
CA VAL A 265 13.85 -2.69 1.91
C VAL A 265 14.81 -3.53 1.07
N GLN A 266 16.09 -3.58 1.45
CA GLN A 266 17.09 -4.40 0.77
C GLN A 266 16.84 -5.91 0.94
N GLU A 267 16.30 -6.35 2.07
CA GLU A 267 15.85 -7.73 2.26
C GLU A 267 14.72 -8.10 1.30
N LEU A 268 13.73 -7.23 1.10
CA LEU A 268 12.63 -7.48 0.17
C LEU A 268 13.13 -7.67 -1.27
N GLU A 269 14.15 -6.91 -1.67
CA GLU A 269 14.79 -7.06 -2.97
C GLU A 269 15.47 -8.42 -3.13
N ASN A 270 16.27 -8.83 -2.13
CA ASN A 270 17.03 -10.07 -2.18
C ASN A 270 16.16 -11.32 -1.99
N ASN A 271 15.04 -11.19 -1.28
CA ASN A 271 14.19 -12.30 -0.85
C ASN A 271 12.87 -12.36 -1.62
N ILE A 272 12.76 -11.71 -2.78
CA ILE A 272 11.52 -11.68 -3.55
C ILE A 272 11.04 -13.09 -3.92
N ASP A 273 11.97 -14.02 -4.16
CA ASP A 273 11.73 -15.44 -4.47
C ASP A 273 12.06 -16.38 -3.30
N ASP A 274 12.30 -15.84 -2.11
CA ASP A 274 12.46 -16.64 -0.90
C ASP A 274 11.10 -17.16 -0.42
N PRO A 275 11.01 -18.39 0.14
CA PRO A 275 9.77 -18.90 0.71
C PRO A 275 9.09 -18.00 1.75
N SER A 276 9.84 -17.13 2.43
CA SER A 276 9.25 -16.14 3.35
C SER A 276 8.36 -15.11 2.65
N ASN A 277 8.49 -14.92 1.34
CA ASN A 277 7.57 -14.13 0.54
C ASN A 277 6.51 -15.00 -0.17
N GLY A 278 6.31 -16.24 0.25
CA GLY A 278 5.48 -17.21 -0.47
C GLY A 278 4.43 -17.93 0.37
N ILE A 279 3.27 -18.18 -0.23
CA ILE A 279 2.18 -19.00 0.31
C ILE A 279 1.74 -20.02 -0.73
N LEU A 280 1.48 -21.26 -0.33
CA LEU A 280 0.93 -22.27 -1.23
C LEU A 280 -0.61 -22.22 -1.27
N LEU A 281 -1.18 -21.98 -2.45
CA LEU A 281 -2.62 -21.76 -2.63
C LEU A 281 -3.21 -22.59 -3.78
N THR A 282 -4.52 -22.79 -3.78
CA THR A 282 -5.25 -23.24 -4.98
C THR A 282 -5.35 -22.07 -5.97
N SER A 283 -5.51 -22.36 -7.26
CA SER A 283 -5.60 -21.31 -8.31
C SER A 283 -6.67 -20.23 -8.01
N HIS A 284 -7.84 -20.64 -7.50
CA HIS A 284 -8.90 -19.69 -7.13
C HIS A 284 -8.52 -18.85 -5.91
N ALA A 285 -7.97 -19.46 -4.85
CA ALA A 285 -7.55 -18.75 -3.66
C ALA A 285 -6.40 -17.77 -3.99
N HIS A 286 -5.46 -18.18 -4.83
CA HIS A 286 -4.38 -17.33 -5.36
C HIS A 286 -4.94 -16.11 -6.08
N SER A 287 -5.86 -16.31 -7.03
CA SER A 287 -6.50 -15.19 -7.74
C SER A 287 -7.20 -14.21 -6.79
N GLY A 288 -7.90 -14.72 -5.77
CA GLY A 288 -8.53 -13.88 -4.75
C GLY A 288 -7.52 -13.11 -3.88
N PHE A 289 -6.41 -13.76 -3.52
CA PHE A 289 -5.36 -13.14 -2.72
C PHE A 289 -4.69 -12.01 -3.49
N ASP A 290 -4.37 -12.25 -4.77
CA ASP A 290 -3.77 -11.26 -5.66
C ASP A 290 -4.68 -10.03 -5.79
N ARG A 291 -5.99 -10.25 -5.95
CA ARG A 291 -7.01 -9.20 -6.10
C ARG A 291 -7.42 -8.54 -4.79
N PHE A 292 -6.76 -8.87 -3.67
CA PHE A 292 -7.13 -8.41 -2.34
C PHE A 292 -8.59 -8.71 -1.95
N ALA A 293 -9.20 -9.73 -2.55
CA ALA A 293 -10.53 -10.22 -2.17
C ALA A 293 -10.53 -10.81 -0.75
N TRP A 294 -9.37 -11.24 -0.29
CA TRP A 294 -9.12 -11.66 1.09
C TRP A 294 -7.65 -11.44 1.47
N CYS A 295 -7.35 -11.43 2.75
CA CYS A 295 -5.98 -11.32 3.28
C CYS A 295 -5.80 -12.13 4.57
N LEU A 296 -4.55 -12.19 5.04
CA LEU A 296 -4.17 -12.81 6.32
C LEU A 296 -3.81 -11.73 7.33
N GLN A 297 -4.60 -11.61 8.39
CA GLN A 297 -4.36 -10.66 9.47
C GLN A 297 -3.60 -11.33 10.61
N GLU A 298 -2.53 -10.69 11.06
CA GLU A 298 -1.73 -11.15 12.20
C GLU A 298 -2.60 -11.30 13.46
N THR A 299 -2.28 -12.31 14.28
CA THR A 299 -2.93 -12.54 15.57
C THR A 299 -1.91 -12.44 16.70
N GLU A 300 -2.37 -12.51 17.94
CA GLU A 300 -1.47 -12.55 19.12
C GLU A 300 -0.61 -13.82 19.16
N THR A 301 -0.95 -14.84 18.37
CA THR A 301 -0.18 -16.08 18.27
C THR A 301 0.75 -16.02 17.07
N GLN A 302 2.05 -16.19 17.32
CA GLN A 302 3.07 -16.21 16.29
C GLN A 302 2.73 -17.22 15.18
N ASP A 303 2.98 -16.84 13.94
CA ASP A 303 2.75 -17.66 12.74
C ASP A 303 1.29 -18.11 12.52
N ARG A 304 0.35 -17.54 13.28
CA ARG A 304 -1.09 -17.74 13.14
C ARG A 304 -1.77 -16.47 12.68
N TYR A 305 -2.57 -16.60 11.63
CA TYR A 305 -3.23 -15.49 10.96
C TYR A 305 -4.72 -15.75 10.82
N LYS A 306 -5.55 -14.72 11.06
CA LYS A 306 -6.98 -14.76 10.78
C LYS A 306 -7.21 -14.47 9.30
N VAL A 307 -8.02 -15.28 8.63
CA VAL A 307 -8.45 -15.00 7.26
C VAL A 307 -9.51 -13.91 7.30
N LYS A 308 -9.26 -12.77 6.64
CA LYS A 308 -10.26 -11.71 6.45
C LYS A 308 -10.70 -11.71 5.00
N VAL A 309 -12.01 -11.80 4.79
CA VAL A 309 -12.63 -11.86 3.45
C VAL A 309 -13.37 -10.55 3.21
N TYR A 310 -13.15 -9.97 2.04
CA TYR A 310 -13.82 -8.76 1.57
C TYR A 310 -14.75 -9.05 0.39
N ASP A 311 -14.37 -9.98 -0.49
CA ASP A 311 -15.19 -10.44 -1.63
C ASP A 311 -15.25 -11.97 -1.65
N ILE A 312 -16.48 -12.48 -1.65
CA ILE A 312 -16.80 -13.91 -1.61
C ILE A 312 -16.67 -14.61 -2.97
N SER A 313 -16.54 -13.85 -4.06
CA SER A 313 -16.56 -14.39 -5.42
C SER A 313 -15.26 -15.07 -5.85
N HIS A 314 -14.21 -15.05 -5.02
CA HIS A 314 -12.86 -15.55 -5.36
C HIS A 314 -12.42 -16.83 -4.63
N GLY A 315 -13.35 -17.74 -4.39
CA GLY A 315 -13.04 -19.18 -4.37
C GLY A 315 -12.21 -19.74 -3.20
N ILE A 316 -12.19 -19.08 -2.04
CA ILE A 316 -11.81 -19.76 -0.78
C ILE A 316 -12.95 -20.63 -0.20
N GLY A 317 -14.14 -20.60 -0.83
CA GLY A 317 -15.30 -21.46 -0.56
C GLY A 317 -16.08 -21.10 0.70
N GLN A 318 -17.35 -21.56 0.81
CA GLN A 318 -18.20 -21.23 1.96
C GLN A 318 -17.65 -21.73 3.30
N ALA A 319 -16.93 -22.86 3.28
CA ALA A 319 -16.30 -23.44 4.46
C ALA A 319 -15.17 -22.57 5.04
N ALA A 320 -14.64 -21.61 4.28
CA ALA A 320 -13.66 -20.67 4.80
C ALA A 320 -14.24 -19.52 5.63
N TRP A 321 -15.57 -19.40 5.68
CA TRP A 321 -16.30 -18.26 6.24
C TRP A 321 -16.82 -18.46 7.67
N ALA A 322 -16.46 -19.57 8.34
CA ALA A 322 -16.62 -19.57 9.78
C ALA A 322 -15.77 -18.40 10.32
N ASP A 323 -16.37 -17.47 11.09
CA ASP A 323 -15.76 -16.22 11.62
C ASP A 323 -14.45 -16.41 12.43
N SER A 324 -13.98 -17.65 12.51
CA SER A 324 -12.84 -18.17 13.25
C SER A 324 -11.87 -18.98 12.36
N LYS A 325 -11.81 -18.76 11.04
CA LYS A 325 -10.78 -19.43 10.24
C LYS A 325 -9.41 -18.81 10.49
N PHE A 326 -8.52 -19.65 10.99
CA PHE A 326 -7.12 -19.34 11.16
C PHE A 326 -6.28 -20.18 10.21
N VAL A 327 -5.18 -19.59 9.74
CA VAL A 327 -4.08 -20.27 9.07
C VAL A 327 -2.91 -20.27 10.02
N GLU A 328 -2.29 -21.41 10.24
CA GLU A 328 -1.07 -21.54 11.05
C GLU A 328 0.03 -22.10 10.14
N PHE A 329 1.13 -21.37 10.01
CA PHE A 329 2.26 -21.80 9.20
C PHE A 329 3.25 -22.60 10.04
N LYS A 330 3.68 -23.75 9.50
CA LYS A 330 4.70 -24.63 10.09
C LYS A 330 5.51 -25.24 8.97
N ASP A 331 6.80 -25.44 9.19
CA ASP A 331 7.63 -26.16 8.25
C ASP A 331 7.41 -27.68 8.39
N HIS A 332 6.98 -28.31 7.30
CA HIS A 332 6.76 -29.74 7.19
C HIS A 332 7.86 -30.44 6.39
N SER A 333 8.91 -29.73 5.98
CA SER A 333 9.94 -30.22 5.05
C SER A 333 10.66 -31.47 5.58
N GLU A 334 10.83 -31.59 6.89
CA GLU A 334 11.36 -32.76 7.60
C GLU A 334 10.61 -34.07 7.34
N LYS A 335 9.32 -33.99 6.96
CA LYS A 335 8.44 -35.15 6.73
C LYS A 335 8.66 -35.76 5.35
N PHE A 336 9.45 -35.11 4.49
CA PHE A 336 9.70 -35.51 3.13
C PHE A 336 11.22 -35.72 2.94
N GLN A 337 11.62 -36.91 2.50
CA GLN A 337 13.02 -37.22 2.21
C GLN A 337 13.38 -36.73 0.81
N ASP A 338 14.65 -36.32 0.60
CA ASP A 338 15.15 -36.15 -0.76
C ASP A 338 15.32 -37.52 -1.45
N ASP A 339 15.49 -37.54 -2.77
CA ASP A 339 15.66 -38.78 -3.57
C ASP A 339 16.86 -39.65 -3.11
N LYS A 340 17.72 -39.12 -2.23
CA LYS A 340 18.89 -39.80 -1.66
C LYS A 340 18.66 -40.25 -0.21
N GLY A 341 17.42 -40.17 0.28
CA GLY A 341 17.03 -40.56 1.65
C GLY A 341 17.61 -39.67 2.74
N ARG A 342 18.17 -38.50 2.40
CA ARG A 342 18.73 -37.57 3.37
C ARG A 342 17.64 -36.64 3.88
N LYS A 343 17.63 -36.43 5.20
CA LYS A 343 16.84 -35.35 5.80
C LYS A 343 17.42 -34.02 5.35
N ARG A 344 16.58 -33.07 4.90
CA ARG A 344 17.03 -31.69 4.73
C ARG A 344 17.52 -31.19 6.10
N GLY A 345 18.72 -30.61 6.12
CA GLY A 345 19.35 -30.11 7.34
C GLY A 345 18.97 -28.68 7.71
N ARG A 346 18.14 -28.00 6.91
CA ARG A 346 17.75 -26.60 7.13
C ARG A 346 16.24 -26.44 6.96
N GLU A 347 15.62 -25.77 7.93
CA GLU A 347 14.22 -25.36 7.89
C GLU A 347 13.96 -24.39 6.72
N ILE A 348 12.77 -24.50 6.13
CA ILE A 348 12.30 -23.60 5.09
C ILE A 348 11.55 -22.44 5.74
N SER A 349 11.94 -21.20 5.38
CA SER A 349 11.38 -19.98 5.97
C SER A 349 9.85 -19.92 5.88
N LEU A 350 9.21 -19.59 7.01
CA LEU A 350 7.78 -19.29 7.08
C LEU A 350 7.47 -17.92 6.45
N PRO A 351 6.21 -17.65 6.06
CA PRO A 351 5.79 -16.35 5.57
C PRO A 351 6.20 -15.21 6.52
N ASN A 352 6.84 -14.18 5.98
CA ASN A 352 7.28 -13.03 6.76
C ASN A 352 6.04 -12.25 7.24
N PRO A 353 5.83 -12.10 8.56
CA PRO A 353 4.66 -11.40 9.10
C PRO A 353 4.53 -9.96 8.58
N ARG A 354 5.65 -9.31 8.28
CA ARG A 354 5.69 -7.94 7.76
C ARG A 354 5.08 -7.86 6.35
N TYR A 355 5.36 -8.82 5.49
CA TYR A 355 4.80 -8.87 4.13
C TYR A 355 3.28 -9.10 4.18
N LEU A 356 2.83 -9.97 5.10
CA LEU A 356 1.41 -10.22 5.33
C LEU A 356 0.70 -8.96 5.88
N ARG A 357 1.33 -8.23 6.81
CA ARG A 357 0.79 -6.94 7.31
C ARG A 357 0.62 -5.91 6.20
N ILE A 358 1.62 -5.76 5.32
CA ILE A 358 1.54 -4.86 4.16
C ILE A 358 0.36 -5.26 3.27
N HIS A 359 0.29 -6.54 2.87
CA HIS A 359 -0.80 -7.03 2.02
C HIS A 359 -2.18 -6.81 2.67
N ALA A 360 -2.32 -7.13 3.95
CA ALA A 360 -3.57 -6.97 4.69
C ALA A 360 -4.00 -5.51 4.86
N ALA A 361 -3.05 -4.59 5.07
CA ALA A 361 -3.31 -3.17 5.15
C ALA A 361 -3.77 -2.60 3.80
N ILE A 362 -3.09 -2.95 2.71
CA ILE A 362 -3.48 -2.54 1.35
C ILE A 362 -4.86 -3.11 0.99
N ALA A 363 -5.15 -4.37 1.32
CA ALA A 363 -6.48 -4.94 1.17
C ALA A 363 -7.54 -4.09 1.90
N GLY A 364 -7.27 -3.79 3.18
CA GLY A 364 -8.13 -2.97 4.00
C GLY A 364 -8.39 -1.59 3.39
N ILE A 365 -7.35 -0.93 2.89
CA ILE A 365 -7.47 0.39 2.27
C ILE A 365 -8.31 0.34 1.00
N LEU A 366 -8.03 -0.60 0.10
CA LEU A 366 -8.73 -0.72 -1.17
C LEU A 366 -10.24 -0.92 -0.97
N HIS A 367 -10.63 -1.70 0.03
CA HIS A 367 -12.03 -1.96 0.35
C HIS A 367 -12.68 -0.84 1.18
N MET A 368 -12.00 -0.32 2.20
CA MET A 368 -12.54 0.73 3.07
C MET A 368 -12.75 2.05 2.33
N SER A 369 -11.84 2.42 1.43
CA SER A 369 -11.92 3.68 0.68
C SER A 369 -12.76 3.61 -0.59
N GLY A 370 -13.12 2.40 -1.04
CA GLY A 370 -13.72 2.16 -2.35
C GLY A 370 -12.73 2.27 -3.52
N ALA A 371 -11.43 2.49 -3.27
CA ALA A 371 -10.41 2.57 -4.33
C ALA A 371 -10.32 1.29 -5.17
N GLY A 372 -10.52 0.11 -4.57
CA GLY A 372 -10.54 -1.15 -5.31
C GLY A 372 -11.65 -1.21 -6.36
N ILE A 373 -12.88 -0.83 -5.98
CA ILE A 373 -14.03 -0.78 -6.89
C ILE A 373 -13.81 0.30 -7.94
N PHE A 374 -13.29 1.47 -7.54
CA PHE A 374 -12.94 2.55 -8.45
C PHE A 374 -11.98 2.06 -9.54
N PHE A 375 -10.93 1.33 -9.17
CA PHE A 375 -9.99 0.76 -10.14
C PHE A 375 -10.61 -0.36 -10.99
N ASP A 376 -11.42 -1.25 -10.42
CA ASP A 376 -12.11 -2.29 -11.18
C ASP A 376 -13.05 -1.68 -12.24
N GLU A 377 -13.80 -0.63 -11.90
CA GLU A 377 -14.65 0.10 -12.84
C GLU A 377 -13.84 0.80 -13.92
N LEU A 378 -12.76 1.46 -13.51
CA LEU A 378 -11.83 2.15 -14.41
C LEU A 378 -11.29 1.14 -15.43
N LEU A 379 -10.70 0.03 -14.97
CA LEU A 379 -10.14 -1.04 -15.81
C LEU A 379 -11.18 -1.75 -16.68
N LYS A 380 -12.37 -2.06 -16.14
CA LYS A 380 -13.45 -2.73 -16.90
C LYS A 380 -13.89 -1.91 -18.10
N ARG A 381 -14.00 -0.58 -17.96
CA ARG A 381 -14.36 0.31 -19.07
C ARG A 381 -13.31 0.31 -20.19
N PHE A 382 -12.10 -0.21 -19.96
CA PHE A 382 -11.03 -0.33 -20.96
C PHE A 382 -10.95 -1.69 -21.66
N GLY A 383 -11.49 -2.75 -21.04
CA GLY A 383 -11.42 -4.12 -21.56
C GLY A 383 -12.21 -4.34 -22.86
N ASP A 384 -13.25 -3.54 -23.11
CA ASP A 384 -14.19 -3.71 -24.22
C ASP A 384 -14.00 -2.68 -25.35
N GLY A 385 -12.77 -2.51 -25.84
CA GLY A 385 -12.40 -2.18 -27.23
C GLY A 385 -13.09 -1.07 -28.05
N LYS A 386 -14.01 -0.24 -27.54
CA LYS A 386 -14.73 0.78 -28.32
C LYS A 386 -15.12 2.00 -27.49
N GLY A 387 -14.22 2.97 -27.37
CA GLY A 387 -14.55 4.31 -26.87
C GLY A 387 -13.30 5.09 -26.47
N GLY A 388 -13.21 6.36 -26.89
CA GLY A 388 -11.99 7.17 -26.85
C GLY A 388 -11.50 7.52 -25.44
N SER A 389 -10.24 7.14 -25.21
CA SER A 389 -9.28 7.41 -24.13
C SER A 389 -9.76 7.46 -22.69
N ALA A 390 -9.36 6.43 -21.96
CA ALA A 390 -8.99 6.60 -20.57
C ALA A 390 -7.91 5.59 -20.14
N VAL A 391 -7.30 5.94 -19.00
CA VAL A 391 -6.08 5.44 -18.36
C VAL A 391 -5.72 3.97 -18.61
N ARG A 392 -4.72 3.73 -19.46
CA ARG A 392 -4.16 2.40 -19.78
C ARG A 392 -3.02 1.97 -18.87
N SER A 393 -2.45 2.92 -18.15
CA SER A 393 -1.29 2.74 -17.30
C SER A 393 -1.32 3.77 -16.19
N TRP A 394 -0.58 3.55 -15.11
CA TRP A 394 -0.55 4.50 -14.01
C TRP A 394 -0.01 5.87 -14.48
N GLU A 395 0.85 5.93 -15.51
CA GLU A 395 1.35 7.18 -16.10
C GLU A 395 0.23 8.00 -16.75
N GLU A 396 -0.71 7.33 -17.41
CA GLU A 396 -1.90 8.00 -17.93
C GLU A 396 -2.78 8.48 -16.77
N PHE A 397 -2.86 7.71 -15.68
CA PHE A 397 -3.61 8.10 -14.49
C PHE A 397 -3.01 9.35 -13.88
N ASP A 398 -1.71 9.35 -13.66
CA ASP A 398 -0.99 10.44 -13.02
C ASP A 398 -1.05 11.71 -13.87
N ARG A 399 -0.85 11.63 -15.20
CA ARG A 399 -0.98 12.78 -16.11
C ARG A 399 -2.39 13.38 -16.11
N GLU A 400 -3.42 12.54 -16.10
CA GLU A 400 -4.79 13.01 -16.08
C GLU A 400 -5.12 13.67 -14.74
N VAL A 401 -4.59 13.15 -13.62
CA VAL A 401 -4.78 13.79 -12.32
C VAL A 401 -4.00 15.10 -12.22
N GLU A 402 -2.75 15.15 -12.68
CA GLU A 402 -1.96 16.38 -12.76
C GLU A 402 -2.68 17.44 -13.60
N THR A 403 -3.23 17.05 -14.75
CA THR A 403 -4.01 17.96 -15.60
C THR A 403 -5.27 18.45 -14.89
N ALA A 404 -5.97 17.58 -14.15
CA ALA A 404 -7.13 17.96 -13.37
C ALA A 404 -6.80 18.95 -12.24
N ASN A 405 -5.66 18.75 -11.56
CA ASN A 405 -5.17 19.66 -10.52
C ASN A 405 -4.78 21.03 -11.11
N LEU A 406 -4.01 21.05 -12.20
CA LEU A 406 -3.63 22.28 -12.91
C LEU A 406 -4.85 23.08 -13.40
N ARG A 407 -5.90 22.39 -13.90
CA ARG A 407 -7.15 23.05 -14.30
C ARG A 407 -7.84 23.73 -13.13
N LYS A 408 -7.86 23.09 -11.95
CA LYS A 408 -8.42 23.70 -10.74
C LYS A 408 -7.60 24.91 -10.31
N GLU A 409 -6.27 24.80 -10.25
CA GLU A 409 -5.40 25.93 -9.92
C GLU A 409 -5.56 27.12 -10.89
N LEU A 410 -5.66 26.87 -12.19
CA LEU A 410 -5.89 27.91 -13.20
C LEU A 410 -7.28 28.56 -13.08
N SER A 411 -8.29 27.82 -12.63
CA SER A 411 -9.62 28.40 -12.39
C SER A 411 -9.64 29.40 -11.21
N VAL A 412 -8.74 29.24 -10.25
CA VAL A 412 -8.57 30.17 -9.10
C VAL A 412 -7.90 31.47 -9.52
N LEU A 413 -6.93 31.40 -10.43
CA LEU A 413 -6.20 32.58 -10.92
C LEU A 413 -7.02 33.42 -11.91
N ALA A 414 -8.15 32.91 -12.39
CA ALA A 414 -9.01 33.56 -13.37
C ALA A 414 -10.18 34.36 -12.74
N VAL A 415 -10.27 34.39 -11.41
CA VAL A 415 -11.23 35.17 -10.60
C VAL A 415 -10.47 36.29 -9.89
#